data_AF-A0A927F3P9-F1
#
_entry.id   AF-A0A927F3P9-F1
#
_cell.length_a   1.000
_cell.length_b   1.000
_cell.length_c   1.000
_cell.angle_alpha   90.00
_cell.angle_beta   90.00
_cell.angle_gamma   90.00
#
_symmetry.space_group_name_H-M   'P 1'
#
loop_
_entity.id
_entity.type
_entity.pdbx_description
1 polymer ?
#
loop_
_entity_poly.entity_id
_entity_poly.type
_entity_poly.pdbx_seq_one_letter_code
_entity_poly.pdbx_strand_id
1 'polypeptide(L)'
;MGGNGGSGGSAEKRPNEQLRSWFVRSGWSKGELARQVNRRAREMGAHHISTDTSRVRRWLDGEQPREPIPRILSELFSERFGCVVSVEDLGLRQARQTAAASGVDLPWAGPQTVAMINEFSRSDLMLGRRGYLGTSLAMSAGPALIEPMQRWLVPTPGAAGEAGGTAFVPPQQGQRRGLPLSGPELELLEETTRMFRGWDAQCGGGLRRKAVVGQLHEVTDLLQDSRPEPVRARLFSVTAQLAELAGWMSYDVGIQPTAQKYFVLALHAAKEAGDRPFGSYVLSNMARQMIHLNRPDDALELIHLAQYGGRDGATARTQAMLYAMEARAHANLGQPKQCHRAVRLAVETFADADPAQEAEPDWISFFSEAELNAENAHSYRDLAYVAGRSHTYASLALEPMETAVRLFGQECVRVGHGPHRSFALNLVGLATVHLLRREPDACAARTGQAIDVAKRLRSERVNTRIRKTASSARREFADVAEIAALAERLPGELPAAEAAIAV
;
A
#
# COMPACT_ATOMS: atom_id res chain seq x y z
N MET A 1 29.99 58.52 -1.43
CA MET A 1 31.10 57.69 -0.92
C MET A 1 30.49 56.73 0.07
N GLY A 2 30.15 55.52 -0.37
CA GLY A 2 30.91 54.30 -0.07
C GLY A 2 30.21 53.59 1.09
N GLY A 3 29.82 52.32 1.07
CA GLY A 3 29.98 51.21 0.14
C GLY A 3 29.49 49.99 0.93
N ASN A 4 28.40 49.37 0.49
CA ASN A 4 27.78 48.25 1.20
C ASN A 4 28.44 46.94 0.74
N GLY A 5 29.38 46.43 1.54
CA GLY A 5 30.15 45.21 1.26
C GLY A 5 29.36 43.96 1.63
N GLY A 6 28.54 43.46 0.70
CA GLY A 6 27.98 42.11 0.76
C GLY A 6 28.95 41.09 0.15
N SER A 7 29.76 40.43 0.97
CA SER A 7 30.62 39.32 0.55
C SER A 7 29.79 38.03 0.36
N GLY A 8 29.30 37.80 -0.85
CA GLY A 8 28.80 36.49 -1.27
C GLY A 8 29.99 35.57 -1.55
N GLY A 9 30.26 34.63 -0.64
CA GLY A 9 31.26 33.58 -0.83
C GLY A 9 30.91 32.69 -2.02
N SER A 10 31.71 32.73 -3.08
CA SER A 10 31.66 31.76 -4.17
C SER A 10 32.16 30.41 -3.67
N ALA A 11 31.26 29.44 -3.51
CA ALA A 11 31.64 28.05 -3.31
C ALA A 11 32.55 27.60 -4.48
N GLU A 12 33.77 27.15 -4.17
CA GLU A 12 34.73 26.66 -5.16
C GLU A 12 34.10 25.56 -6.02
N LYS A 13 34.01 25.80 -7.33
CA LYS A 13 33.52 24.81 -8.30
C LYS A 13 34.56 23.71 -8.46
N ARG A 14 34.29 22.54 -7.88
CA ARG A 14 35.11 21.33 -8.10
C ARG A 14 34.75 20.71 -9.45
N PRO A 15 35.73 20.36 -10.31
CA PRO A 15 35.49 19.66 -11.57
C PRO A 15 34.72 18.34 -11.38
N ASN A 16 33.90 17.95 -12.36
CA ASN A 16 33.22 16.66 -12.34
C ASN A 16 34.15 15.58 -12.92
N GLU A 17 34.96 14.98 -12.05
CA GLU A 17 35.94 13.95 -12.43
C GLU A 17 35.29 12.69 -13.02
N GLN A 18 34.08 12.35 -12.58
CA GLN A 18 33.35 11.18 -13.08
C GLN A 18 32.90 11.40 -14.53
N LEU A 19 32.20 12.50 -14.82
CA LEU A 19 31.83 12.85 -16.20
C LEU A 19 33.06 13.01 -17.09
N ARG A 20 34.15 13.58 -16.57
CA ARG A 20 35.41 13.74 -17.30
C ARG A 20 36.01 12.39 -17.69
N SER A 21 36.03 11.42 -16.78
CA SER A 21 36.50 10.06 -17.05
C SER A 21 35.72 9.39 -18.18
N TRP A 22 34.37 9.41 -18.10
CA TRP A 22 33.50 8.84 -19.12
C TRP A 22 33.62 9.56 -20.48
N PHE A 23 33.72 10.89 -20.46
CA PHE A 23 33.91 11.70 -21.66
C PHE A 23 35.25 11.40 -22.37
N VAL A 24 36.34 11.26 -21.63
CA VAL A 24 37.65 10.90 -22.22
C VAL A 24 37.60 9.49 -22.82
N ARG A 25 37.00 8.53 -22.10
CA ARG A 25 36.86 7.14 -22.56
C ARG A 25 35.98 7.00 -23.81
N SER A 26 35.01 7.88 -24.01
CA SER A 26 34.08 7.76 -25.15
C SER A 26 34.71 8.14 -26.48
N GLY A 27 35.80 8.92 -26.43
CA GLY A 27 36.50 9.46 -27.60
C GLY A 27 35.75 10.62 -28.28
N TRP A 28 34.67 11.13 -27.70
CA TRP A 28 33.91 12.23 -28.29
C TRP A 28 34.62 13.57 -28.13
N SER A 29 34.55 14.40 -29.19
CA SER A 29 34.83 15.82 -29.03
C SER A 29 33.68 16.52 -28.28
N LYS A 30 33.95 17.66 -27.63
CA LYS A 30 32.88 18.45 -26.95
C LYS A 30 31.76 18.84 -27.91
N GLY A 31 32.10 19.13 -29.17
CA GLY A 31 31.13 19.49 -30.21
C GLY A 31 30.34 18.28 -30.72
N GLU A 32 30.90 17.08 -30.66
CA GLU A 32 30.17 15.86 -30.96
C GLU A 32 29.18 15.50 -29.87
N LEU A 33 29.59 15.55 -28.60
CA LEU A 33 28.66 15.35 -27.47
C LEU A 33 27.52 16.37 -27.50
N ALA A 34 27.82 17.64 -27.74
CA ALA A 34 26.78 18.68 -27.88
C ALA A 34 25.79 18.36 -29.02
N ARG A 35 26.27 17.90 -30.17
CA ARG A 35 25.41 17.50 -31.30
C ARG A 35 24.54 16.30 -30.97
N GLN A 36 25.07 15.30 -30.28
CA GLN A 36 24.31 14.11 -29.87
C GLN A 36 23.24 14.46 -28.84
N VAL A 37 23.57 15.28 -27.84
CA VAL A 37 22.60 15.78 -26.84
C VAL A 37 21.45 16.53 -27.54
N ASN A 38 21.77 17.43 -28.48
CA ASN A 38 20.73 18.16 -29.23
C ASN A 38 19.87 17.25 -30.11
N ARG A 39 20.45 16.18 -30.68
CA ARG A 39 19.71 15.19 -31.47
C ARG A 39 18.72 14.44 -30.59
N ARG A 40 19.17 13.87 -29.48
CA ARG A 40 18.31 13.14 -28.54
C ARG A 40 17.25 14.04 -27.91
N ALA A 41 17.60 15.30 -27.59
CA ALA A 41 16.63 16.28 -27.12
C ALA A 41 15.49 16.52 -28.12
N ARG A 42 15.78 16.57 -29.43
CA ARG A 42 14.75 16.71 -30.48
C ARG A 42 13.91 15.44 -30.63
N GLU A 43 14.52 14.26 -30.54
CA GLU A 43 13.80 12.98 -30.55
C GLU A 43 12.81 12.88 -29.38
N MET A 44 13.15 13.47 -28.23
CA MET A 44 12.29 13.54 -27.03
C MET A 44 11.29 14.72 -27.05
N GLY A 45 11.18 15.48 -28.14
CA GLY A 45 10.29 16.65 -28.24
C GLY A 45 10.75 17.90 -27.48
N ALA A 46 11.96 17.90 -26.91
CA ALA A 46 12.53 19.02 -26.16
C ALA A 46 13.26 20.02 -27.08
N HIS A 47 12.53 20.61 -28.03
CA HIS A 47 13.08 21.51 -29.06
C HIS A 47 13.73 22.80 -28.53
N HIS A 48 13.44 23.17 -27.28
CA HIS A 48 14.00 24.35 -26.61
C HIS A 48 15.45 24.15 -26.14
N ILE A 49 15.98 22.93 -26.23
CA ILE A 49 17.34 22.60 -25.78
C ILE A 49 18.33 22.85 -26.92
N SER A 50 19.26 23.77 -26.67
CA SER A 50 20.41 24.03 -27.52
C SER A 50 21.68 23.98 -26.68
N THR A 51 22.44 22.90 -26.85
CA THR A 51 23.73 22.64 -26.22
C THR A 51 24.85 22.94 -27.19
N ASP A 52 25.90 23.60 -26.71
CA ASP A 52 27.12 23.89 -27.45
C ASP A 52 28.37 23.35 -26.72
N THR A 53 29.54 23.56 -27.31
CA THR A 53 30.84 23.17 -26.74
C THR A 53 31.11 23.83 -25.39
N SER A 54 30.61 25.05 -25.19
CA SER A 54 30.76 25.83 -23.96
C SER A 54 29.96 25.21 -22.80
N ARG A 55 28.72 24.76 -23.06
CA ARG A 55 27.91 24.04 -22.06
C ARG A 55 28.54 22.71 -21.66
N VAL A 56 29.02 21.93 -22.63
CA VAL A 56 29.71 20.67 -22.34
C VAL A 56 30.95 20.92 -21.48
N ARG A 57 31.72 21.97 -21.78
CA ARG A 57 32.85 22.38 -20.94
C ARG A 57 32.40 22.70 -19.50
N ARG A 58 31.34 23.49 -19.34
CA ARG A 58 30.82 23.86 -18.01
C ARG A 58 30.41 22.63 -17.20
N TRP A 59 29.82 21.61 -17.83
CA TRP A 59 29.46 20.35 -17.14
C TRP A 59 30.68 19.59 -16.66
N LEU A 60 31.72 19.50 -17.50
CA LEU A 60 33.01 18.89 -17.13
C LEU A 60 33.71 19.66 -16.01
N ASP A 61 33.54 20.98 -15.97
CA ASP A 61 34.07 21.88 -14.94
C ASP A 61 33.20 21.88 -13.65
N GLY A 62 32.20 20.99 -13.56
CA GLY A 62 31.43 20.75 -12.33
C GLY A 62 30.02 21.35 -12.32
N GLU A 63 29.59 22.02 -13.39
CA GLU A 63 28.22 22.54 -13.47
C GLU A 63 27.20 21.43 -13.65
N GLN A 64 26.13 21.47 -12.85
CA GLN A 64 25.05 20.50 -12.92
C GLN A 64 24.02 20.93 -13.97
N PRO A 65 23.84 20.18 -15.08
CA PRO A 65 22.81 20.47 -16.06
C PRO A 65 21.41 20.22 -15.50
N ARG A 66 20.43 20.98 -15.99
CA ARG A 66 19.01 20.77 -15.67
C ARG A 66 18.40 19.70 -16.59
N GLU A 67 17.31 19.08 -16.13
CA GLU A 67 16.53 18.14 -16.95
C GLU A 67 16.13 18.77 -18.30
N PRO A 68 16.05 17.96 -19.37
CA PRO A 68 16.27 16.50 -19.47
C PRO A 68 17.75 16.08 -19.69
N ILE A 69 18.72 17.00 -19.57
CA ILE A 69 20.11 16.75 -20.00
C ILE A 69 20.82 15.63 -19.22
N PRO A 70 20.73 15.51 -17.88
CA PRO A 70 21.35 14.40 -17.15
C PRO A 70 20.92 13.04 -17.67
N ARG A 71 19.62 12.86 -17.95
CA ARG A 71 19.06 11.63 -18.53
C ARG A 71 19.60 11.37 -19.93
N ILE A 72 19.63 12.38 -20.79
CA ILE A 72 20.18 12.26 -22.15
C ILE A 72 21.64 11.82 -22.11
N LEU A 73 22.44 12.37 -21.20
CA LEU A 73 23.85 11.99 -21.06
C LEU A 73 23.99 10.53 -20.62
N SER A 74 23.20 10.09 -19.62
CA SER A 74 23.18 8.69 -19.17
C SER A 74 22.83 7.73 -20.31
N GLU A 75 21.80 8.02 -21.10
CA GLU A 75 21.41 7.20 -22.25
C GLU A 75 22.52 7.16 -23.32
N LEU A 76 23.08 8.30 -23.71
CA LEU A 76 24.13 8.39 -24.72
C LEU A 76 25.39 7.61 -24.30
N PHE A 77 25.83 7.75 -23.05
CA PHE A 77 26.99 7.01 -22.56
C PHE A 77 26.69 5.51 -22.42
N SER A 78 25.47 5.13 -22.02
CA SER A 78 25.08 3.72 -21.96
C SER A 78 25.10 3.06 -23.34
N GLU A 79 24.52 3.72 -24.34
CA GLU A 79 24.54 3.27 -25.74
C GLU A 79 25.97 3.16 -26.28
N ARG A 80 26.84 4.12 -25.94
CA ARG A 80 28.22 4.14 -26.41
C ARG A 80 29.07 2.99 -25.87
N PHE A 81 28.85 2.59 -24.63
CA PHE A 81 29.68 1.58 -23.95
C PHE A 81 29.02 0.19 -23.87
N GLY A 82 27.75 0.06 -24.27
CA GLY A 82 27.03 -1.22 -24.23
C GLY A 82 26.76 -1.73 -22.80
N CYS A 83 26.85 -0.85 -21.80
CA CYS A 83 26.54 -1.13 -20.41
C CYS A 83 25.73 0.02 -19.81
N VAL A 84 24.99 -0.24 -18.73
CA VAL A 84 24.21 0.80 -18.06
C VAL A 84 25.15 1.76 -17.35
N VAL A 85 25.13 3.03 -17.75
CA VAL A 85 25.84 4.15 -17.11
C VAL A 85 24.80 5.09 -16.52
N SER A 86 24.62 5.06 -15.20
CA SER A 86 23.61 5.86 -14.51
C SER A 86 23.96 7.36 -14.48
N VAL A 87 23.01 8.21 -14.09
CA VAL A 87 23.24 9.65 -13.89
C VAL A 87 24.26 9.87 -12.76
N GLU A 88 24.19 9.04 -11.73
CA GLU A 88 25.11 9.01 -10.61
C GLU A 88 26.52 8.60 -11.03
N ASP A 89 26.67 7.62 -11.94
CA ASP A 89 27.98 7.18 -12.46
C ASP A 89 28.70 8.29 -13.25
N LEU A 90 27.95 9.26 -13.76
CA LEU A 90 28.47 10.45 -14.44
C LEU A 90 28.76 11.60 -13.45
N GLY A 91 28.56 11.43 -12.15
CA GLY A 91 28.71 12.49 -11.15
C GLY A 91 27.70 13.63 -11.32
N LEU A 92 26.61 13.36 -12.03
CA LEU A 92 25.53 14.31 -12.24
C LEU A 92 24.49 14.12 -11.16
N ARG A 93 23.88 15.23 -10.74
CA ARG A 93 22.71 15.18 -9.86
C ARG A 93 21.52 14.86 -10.74
N GLN A 94 20.87 13.74 -10.46
CA GLN A 94 19.47 13.59 -10.85
C GLN A 94 18.73 14.81 -10.30
N ALA A 95 17.81 15.39 -11.06
CA ALA A 95 16.84 16.25 -10.41
C ALA A 95 16.26 15.43 -9.27
N ARG A 96 16.51 15.84 -8.02
CA ARG A 96 15.51 15.59 -6.99
C ARG A 96 14.26 16.16 -7.63
N GLN A 97 13.36 15.27 -8.09
CA GLN A 97 11.96 15.61 -8.03
C GLN A 97 11.82 16.23 -6.66
N THR A 98 11.51 17.52 -6.64
CA THR A 98 11.25 18.26 -5.43
C THR A 98 10.57 17.29 -4.47
N ALA A 99 11.12 17.13 -3.27
CA ALA A 99 10.50 16.37 -2.19
C ALA A 99 9.22 17.11 -1.74
N ALA A 100 8.28 17.22 -2.67
CA ALA A 100 7.04 17.96 -2.66
C ALA A 100 6.09 17.28 -3.66
N ALA A 101 5.87 16.01 -3.41
CA ALA A 101 4.54 15.43 -3.29
C ALA A 101 4.76 14.20 -2.42
N SER A 102 3.94 13.98 -1.41
CA SER A 102 3.74 12.62 -0.91
C SER A 102 3.63 11.70 -2.13
N GLY A 103 4.18 10.47 -2.08
CA GLY A 103 3.99 9.49 -3.16
C GLY A 103 2.51 9.10 -3.41
N VAL A 104 1.59 9.86 -2.83
CA VAL A 104 0.15 9.71 -2.74
C VAL A 104 -0.60 10.81 -3.48
N ASP A 105 -0.02 12.00 -3.71
CA ASP A 105 -0.64 13.03 -4.54
C ASP A 105 -0.37 12.78 -6.04
N LEU A 106 -1.13 11.86 -6.62
CA LEU A 106 -0.98 11.41 -7.99
C LEU A 106 -2.04 12.04 -8.91
N PRO A 107 -1.77 12.20 -10.22
CA PRO A 107 -2.78 12.62 -11.18
C PRO A 107 -3.93 11.59 -11.24
N TRP A 108 -5.16 12.04 -11.04
CA TRP A 108 -6.37 11.21 -11.11
C TRP A 108 -6.86 11.10 -12.55
N ALA A 109 -6.09 10.38 -13.37
CA ALA A 109 -6.41 10.13 -14.78
C ALA A 109 -5.89 8.76 -15.23
N GLY A 110 -6.69 8.03 -16.01
CA GLY A 110 -6.43 6.65 -16.44
C GLY A 110 -5.02 6.39 -16.98
N PRO A 111 -4.52 7.12 -18.00
CA PRO A 111 -3.19 6.88 -18.55
C PRO A 111 -2.05 7.05 -17.53
N GLN A 112 -2.18 8.03 -16.62
CA GLN A 112 -1.22 8.26 -15.55
C GLN A 112 -1.30 7.13 -14.52
N THR A 113 -2.52 6.71 -14.12
CA THR A 113 -2.75 5.56 -13.24
C THR A 113 -2.03 4.32 -13.77
N VAL A 114 -2.22 4.00 -15.06
CA VAL A 114 -1.56 2.86 -15.72
C VAL A 114 -0.04 2.99 -15.67
N ALA A 115 0.52 4.15 -16.06
CA ALA A 115 1.96 4.37 -16.05
C ALA A 115 2.58 4.19 -14.65
N MET A 116 1.92 4.69 -13.61
CA MET A 116 2.41 4.61 -12.23
C MET A 116 2.35 3.19 -11.66
N ILE A 117 1.26 2.45 -11.92
CA ILE A 117 1.16 1.05 -11.49
C ILE A 117 2.23 0.21 -12.19
N ASN A 118 2.44 0.47 -13.48
CA ASN A 118 3.43 -0.24 -14.28
C ASN A 118 4.86 0.01 -13.78
N GLU A 119 5.23 1.27 -13.56
CA GLU A 119 6.53 1.66 -13.03
C GLU A 119 6.77 1.05 -11.64
N PHE A 120 5.79 1.17 -10.74
CA PHE A 120 5.94 0.71 -9.37
C PHE A 120 6.02 -0.82 -9.28
N SER A 121 5.12 -1.55 -9.97
CA SER A 121 5.13 -3.01 -10.03
C SER A 121 6.42 -3.57 -10.65
N ARG A 122 6.90 -2.99 -11.75
CA ARG A 122 8.18 -3.38 -12.36
C ARG A 122 9.34 -3.18 -11.39
N SER A 123 9.42 -2.00 -10.79
CA SER A 123 10.49 -1.66 -9.85
C SER A 123 10.51 -2.62 -8.65
N ASP A 124 9.34 -2.95 -8.09
CA ASP A 124 9.21 -3.88 -6.97
C ASP A 124 9.64 -5.33 -7.34
N LEU A 125 9.34 -5.77 -8.56
CA LEU A 125 9.81 -7.07 -9.06
C LEU A 125 11.34 -7.12 -9.23
N MET A 126 11.94 -6.06 -9.75
CA MET A 126 13.37 -5.98 -10.11
C MET A 126 14.28 -5.74 -8.90
N LEU A 127 13.90 -4.82 -8.00
CA LEU A 127 14.72 -4.41 -6.87
C LEU A 127 14.62 -5.37 -5.67
N GLY A 128 13.60 -6.25 -5.67
CA GLY A 128 13.32 -7.15 -4.56
C GLY A 128 13.12 -6.40 -3.24
N ARG A 129 13.23 -7.12 -2.10
CA ARG A 129 13.05 -6.52 -0.76
C ARG A 129 14.13 -5.52 -0.36
N ARG A 130 15.33 -5.57 -0.97
CA ARG A 130 16.52 -4.80 -0.54
C ARG A 130 16.77 -3.52 -1.33
N GLY A 131 16.26 -3.40 -2.57
CA GLY A 131 16.57 -2.24 -3.41
C GLY A 131 15.67 -1.01 -3.20
N TYR A 132 14.64 -1.08 -2.35
CA TYR A 132 13.76 0.04 -2.04
C TYR A 132 14.17 0.87 -0.80
N LEU A 133 15.40 0.68 -0.30
CA LEU A 133 15.99 1.50 0.77
C LEU A 133 16.48 2.88 0.30
N GLY A 134 16.24 3.26 -0.95
CA GLY A 134 16.36 4.64 -1.39
C GLY A 134 15.24 5.48 -0.77
N THR A 135 15.55 6.72 -0.42
CA THR A 135 14.69 7.80 0.14
C THR A 135 13.38 8.12 -0.62
N SER A 136 12.88 7.23 -1.47
CA SER A 136 11.82 7.43 -2.46
C SER A 136 10.46 6.86 -2.09
N LEU A 137 10.32 6.09 -1.00
CA LEU A 137 9.02 5.75 -0.40
C LEU A 137 8.97 6.15 1.08
N ALA A 138 8.62 7.41 1.32
CA ALA A 138 8.19 7.84 2.64
C ALA A 138 6.70 7.53 2.84
N MET A 139 6.32 7.08 4.04
CA MET A 139 4.92 7.02 4.45
C MET A 139 4.34 8.44 4.48
N SER A 140 3.13 8.58 3.92
CA SER A 140 2.36 9.81 3.93
C SER A 140 1.35 9.80 5.07
N ALA A 141 1.07 10.99 5.58
CA ALA A 141 0.37 11.18 6.83
C ALA A 141 -0.30 12.57 6.87
N GLY A 142 -1.40 12.70 7.59
CA GLY A 142 -2.10 13.95 7.80
C GLY A 142 -2.68 14.47 6.49
N PRO A 143 -2.68 15.79 6.28
CA PRO A 143 -3.16 16.40 5.04
C PRO A 143 -2.49 15.81 3.78
N ALA A 144 -1.21 15.46 3.84
CA ALA A 144 -0.47 14.89 2.71
C ALA A 144 -0.95 13.48 2.28
N LEU A 145 -1.72 12.80 3.14
CA LEU A 145 -2.43 11.57 2.82
C LEU A 145 -3.91 11.85 2.49
N ILE A 146 -4.59 12.65 3.31
CA ILE A 146 -6.05 12.81 3.23
C ILE A 146 -6.47 13.63 2.01
N GLU A 147 -5.84 14.77 1.74
CA GLU A 147 -6.24 15.68 0.65
C GLU A 147 -6.19 15.01 -0.73
N PRO A 148 -5.15 14.22 -1.08
CA PRO A 148 -5.18 13.46 -2.33
C PRO A 148 -6.33 12.47 -2.40
N MET A 149 -6.62 11.74 -1.32
CA MET A 149 -7.67 10.72 -1.29
C MET A 149 -9.06 11.33 -1.46
N GLN A 150 -9.31 12.54 -0.99
CA GLN A 150 -10.60 13.23 -1.19
C GLN A 150 -10.94 13.42 -2.68
N ARG A 151 -9.94 13.54 -3.56
CA ARG A 151 -10.14 13.65 -5.01
C ARG A 151 -10.73 12.38 -5.64
N TRP A 152 -10.73 11.25 -4.92
CA TRP A 152 -11.48 10.06 -5.29
C TRP A 152 -12.97 10.35 -5.50
N LEU A 153 -13.56 11.23 -4.69
CA LEU A 153 -14.98 11.60 -4.78
C LEU A 153 -15.34 12.43 -6.01
N VAL A 154 -14.38 13.16 -6.58
CA VAL A 154 -14.63 14.08 -7.70
C VAL A 154 -14.99 13.27 -8.95
N PRO A 155 -16.14 13.48 -9.61
CA PRO A 155 -16.46 12.76 -10.84
C PRO A 155 -15.37 12.96 -11.90
N THR A 156 -14.96 11.88 -12.59
CA THR A 156 -14.03 12.00 -13.72
C THR A 156 -14.78 12.70 -14.88
N PRO A 157 -14.26 13.80 -15.44
CA PRO A 157 -14.87 14.46 -16.59
C PRO A 157 -14.96 13.47 -17.76
N GLY A 158 -16.18 13.09 -18.15
CA GLY A 158 -16.46 12.05 -19.15
C GLY A 158 -17.39 10.93 -18.66
N ALA A 159 -17.49 10.69 -17.34
CA ALA A 159 -18.36 9.65 -16.78
C ALA A 159 -19.83 10.11 -16.60
N ALA A 160 -20.12 11.41 -16.67
CA ALA A 160 -21.43 11.99 -16.36
C ALA A 160 -22.24 12.42 -17.61
N GLY A 161 -22.03 11.79 -18.76
CA GLY A 161 -22.53 12.30 -20.04
C GLY A 161 -22.98 11.27 -21.07
N GLU A 162 -23.61 10.17 -20.67
CA GLU A 162 -24.42 9.37 -21.61
C GLU A 162 -25.89 9.84 -21.59
N ALA A 163 -26.10 11.06 -22.07
CA ALA A 163 -27.40 11.54 -22.55
C ALA A 163 -27.16 12.71 -23.53
N GLY A 164 -26.55 12.41 -24.68
CA GLY A 164 -26.50 13.33 -25.82
C GLY A 164 -25.11 13.79 -26.22
N GLY A 165 -24.56 13.15 -27.26
CA GLY A 165 -23.45 13.71 -28.05
C GLY A 165 -22.20 12.83 -28.05
N THR A 166 -22.03 12.08 -29.14
CA THR A 166 -20.78 11.39 -29.49
C THR A 166 -19.67 12.42 -29.76
N ALA A 167 -19.04 12.95 -28.72
CA ALA A 167 -17.80 13.70 -28.87
C ALA A 167 -16.66 12.70 -29.16
N PHE A 168 -16.32 12.57 -30.44
CA PHE A 168 -15.13 11.86 -30.89
C PHE A 168 -13.88 12.48 -30.25
N VAL A 169 -13.32 11.81 -29.24
CA VAL A 169 -11.99 12.14 -28.72
C VAL A 169 -10.97 11.52 -29.69
N PRO A 170 -10.16 12.32 -30.40
CA PRO A 170 -9.15 11.77 -31.30
C PRO A 170 -8.15 10.92 -30.49
N PRO A 171 -7.69 9.78 -31.02
CA PRO A 171 -6.73 8.93 -30.32
C PRO A 171 -5.45 9.73 -30.02
N GLN A 172 -5.00 9.69 -28.76
CA GLN A 172 -3.70 10.26 -28.40
C GLN A 172 -2.61 9.56 -29.23
N GLN A 173 -1.82 10.36 -29.95
CA GLN A 173 -0.71 9.87 -30.78
C GLN A 173 0.25 9.04 -29.90
N GLY A 174 0.30 7.73 -30.13
CA GLY A 174 1.17 6.80 -29.40
C GLY A 174 0.48 5.58 -28.76
N GLN A 175 -0.85 5.51 -28.70
CA GLN A 175 -1.55 4.31 -28.23
C GLN A 175 -1.37 3.15 -29.21
N ARG A 176 -0.79 2.04 -28.72
CA ARG A 176 -0.69 0.80 -29.48
C ARG A 176 -2.09 0.20 -29.63
N ARG A 177 -2.41 -0.27 -30.84
CA ARG A 177 -3.61 -1.08 -31.07
C ARG A 177 -3.24 -2.51 -30.69
N GLY A 178 -3.49 -2.87 -29.44
CA GLY A 178 -3.26 -4.22 -28.93
C GLY A 178 -4.11 -5.26 -29.64
N LEU A 179 -3.71 -6.54 -29.53
CA LEU A 179 -4.55 -7.65 -29.95
C LEU A 179 -5.90 -7.59 -29.20
N PRO A 180 -7.03 -7.90 -29.86
CA PRO A 180 -8.33 -7.97 -29.18
C PRO A 180 -8.25 -8.92 -27.98
N LEU A 181 -8.69 -8.45 -26.80
CA LEU A 181 -8.83 -9.31 -25.64
C LEU A 181 -10.21 -9.95 -25.71
N SER A 182 -10.26 -11.28 -25.69
CA SER A 182 -11.50 -12.04 -25.71
C SER A 182 -12.21 -12.00 -24.36
N GLY A 183 -13.53 -12.21 -24.35
CA GLY A 183 -14.33 -12.34 -23.12
C GLY A 183 -13.79 -13.42 -22.16
N PRO A 184 -13.48 -14.64 -22.64
CA PRO A 184 -12.90 -15.70 -21.80
C PRO A 184 -11.53 -15.36 -21.19
N GLU A 185 -10.67 -14.62 -21.91
CA GLU A 185 -9.39 -14.15 -21.35
C GLU A 185 -9.62 -13.18 -20.20
N LEU A 186 -10.59 -12.27 -20.32
CA LEU A 186 -10.92 -11.31 -19.26
C LEU A 186 -11.53 -12.01 -18.03
N GLU A 187 -12.42 -12.99 -18.24
CA GLU A 187 -12.97 -13.83 -17.17
C GLU A 187 -11.87 -14.62 -16.44
N LEU A 188 -10.87 -15.11 -17.17
CA LEU A 188 -9.72 -15.79 -16.57
C LEU A 188 -8.88 -14.86 -15.68
N LEU A 189 -8.72 -13.59 -16.06
CA LEU A 189 -8.02 -12.59 -15.23
C LEU A 189 -8.78 -12.30 -13.93
N GLU A 190 -10.10 -12.19 -14.00
CA GLU A 190 -10.99 -12.02 -12.84
C GLU A 190 -10.95 -13.26 -11.93
N GLU A 191 -11.01 -14.47 -12.52
CA GLU A 191 -10.89 -15.72 -11.77
C GLU A 191 -9.53 -15.88 -11.10
N THR A 192 -8.44 -15.53 -11.80
CA THR A 192 -7.09 -15.55 -11.23
C THR A 192 -6.97 -14.62 -10.02
N THR A 193 -7.62 -13.45 -10.08
CA THR A 193 -7.66 -12.50 -8.96
C THR A 193 -8.42 -13.09 -7.76
N ARG A 194 -9.57 -13.72 -8.00
CA ARG A 194 -10.32 -14.46 -6.96
C ARG A 194 -9.50 -15.59 -6.33
N MET A 195 -8.77 -16.35 -7.15
CA MET A 195 -7.88 -17.42 -6.68
C MET A 195 -6.75 -16.88 -5.80
N PHE A 196 -6.10 -15.77 -6.19
CA PHE A 196 -5.06 -15.14 -5.38
C PHE A 196 -5.58 -14.63 -4.03
N ARG A 197 -6.77 -14.01 -4.01
CA ARG A 197 -7.42 -13.59 -2.77
C ARG A 197 -7.68 -14.78 -1.85
N GLY A 198 -8.23 -15.87 -2.40
CA GLY A 198 -8.44 -17.12 -1.68
C GLY A 198 -7.14 -17.69 -1.10
N TRP A 199 -6.07 -17.78 -1.90
CA TRP A 199 -4.78 -18.29 -1.43
C TRP A 199 -4.12 -17.43 -0.34
N ASP A 200 -4.25 -16.10 -0.38
CA ASP A 200 -3.76 -15.25 0.71
C ASP A 200 -4.54 -15.49 2.02
N ALA A 201 -5.87 -15.54 1.93
CA ALA A 201 -6.75 -15.79 3.08
C ALA A 201 -6.45 -17.13 3.77
N GLN A 202 -6.18 -18.17 2.99
CA GLN A 202 -5.91 -19.53 3.48
C GLN A 202 -4.59 -19.64 4.25
N CYS A 203 -3.49 -19.11 3.72
CA CYS A 203 -2.16 -19.51 4.17
C CYS A 203 -1.37 -18.42 4.88
N GLY A 204 -1.83 -17.19 4.84
CA GLY A 204 -1.08 -16.06 5.35
C GLY A 204 0.38 -15.96 4.84
N GLY A 205 0.73 -16.66 3.75
CA GLY A 205 2.13 -17.00 3.41
C GLY A 205 2.40 -18.08 2.34
N GLY A 206 1.38 -18.72 1.76
CA GLY A 206 1.56 -19.72 0.68
C GLY A 206 1.77 -19.08 -0.70
N LEU A 207 0.95 -18.07 -1.01
CA LEU A 207 1.14 -17.22 -2.17
C LEU A 207 2.32 -16.28 -1.94
N ARG A 208 3.29 -16.31 -2.84
CA ARG A 208 4.40 -15.34 -2.82
C ARG A 208 3.88 -14.02 -3.39
N ARG A 209 4.05 -12.92 -2.64
CA ARG A 209 3.71 -11.54 -3.07
C ARG A 209 4.13 -11.23 -4.51
N LYS A 210 5.29 -11.73 -4.94
CA LYS A 210 5.80 -11.54 -6.31
C LYS A 210 4.87 -12.08 -7.41
N ALA A 211 4.10 -13.14 -7.15
CA ALA A 211 3.13 -13.67 -8.11
C ALA A 211 1.98 -12.67 -8.35
N VAL A 212 1.44 -12.08 -7.28
CA VAL A 212 0.41 -11.03 -7.37
C VAL A 212 0.94 -9.80 -8.08
N VAL A 213 2.15 -9.35 -7.74
CA VAL A 213 2.76 -8.18 -8.42
C VAL A 213 3.09 -8.46 -9.88
N GLY A 214 3.51 -9.68 -10.22
CA GLY A 214 3.70 -10.11 -11.61
C GLY A 214 2.40 -10.04 -12.41
N GLN A 215 1.31 -10.61 -11.88
CA GLN A 215 0.00 -10.54 -12.52
C GLN A 215 -0.51 -9.09 -12.62
N LEU A 216 -0.31 -8.28 -11.58
CA LEU A 216 -0.62 -6.85 -11.62
C LEU A 216 0.11 -6.16 -12.77
N HIS A 217 1.40 -6.45 -12.94
CA HIS A 217 2.21 -5.89 -14.04
C HIS A 217 1.64 -6.27 -15.40
N GLU A 218 1.38 -7.56 -15.62
CA GLU A 218 0.82 -8.10 -16.87
C GLU A 218 -0.55 -7.48 -17.21
N VAL A 219 -1.47 -7.42 -16.24
CA VAL A 219 -2.80 -6.81 -16.45
C VAL A 219 -2.68 -5.30 -16.72
N THR A 220 -1.74 -4.62 -16.07
CA THR A 220 -1.49 -3.20 -16.31
C THR A 220 -0.88 -2.95 -17.69
N ASP A 221 -0.06 -3.87 -18.22
CA ASP A 221 0.44 -3.78 -19.60
C ASP A 221 -0.70 -3.86 -20.62
N LEU A 222 -1.71 -4.69 -20.38
CA LEU A 222 -2.91 -4.77 -21.25
C LEU A 222 -3.71 -3.45 -21.31
N LEU A 223 -3.63 -2.62 -20.26
CA LEU A 223 -4.24 -1.30 -20.18
C LEU A 223 -3.45 -0.21 -20.92
N GLN A 224 -2.23 -0.48 -21.40
CA GLN A 224 -1.48 0.46 -22.24
C GLN A 224 -2.02 0.53 -23.68
N ASP A 225 -2.71 -0.53 -24.11
CA ASP A 225 -3.35 -0.58 -25.41
C ASP A 225 -4.70 0.15 -25.41
N SER A 226 -5.13 0.65 -26.56
CA SER A 226 -6.49 1.20 -26.71
C SER A 226 -7.53 0.08 -26.57
N ARG A 227 -8.38 0.14 -25.54
CA ARG A 227 -9.46 -0.82 -25.25
C ARG A 227 -10.85 -0.15 -25.29
N PRO A 228 -11.90 -0.86 -25.76
CA PRO A 228 -13.28 -0.41 -25.58
C PRO A 228 -13.63 -0.17 -24.10
N GLU A 229 -14.51 0.79 -23.81
CA GLU A 229 -14.84 1.20 -22.44
C GLU A 229 -15.21 0.04 -21.51
N PRO A 230 -16.08 -0.92 -21.90
CA PRO A 230 -16.49 -1.99 -20.99
C PRO A 230 -15.34 -2.93 -20.62
N VAL A 231 -14.44 -3.19 -21.57
CA VAL A 231 -13.24 -4.00 -21.34
C VAL A 231 -12.25 -3.25 -20.46
N ARG A 232 -12.09 -1.95 -20.71
CA ARG A 232 -11.18 -1.10 -19.95
C ARG A 232 -11.61 -0.98 -18.48
N ALA A 233 -12.88 -0.78 -18.20
CA ALA A 233 -13.43 -0.72 -16.84
C ALA A 233 -13.20 -2.02 -16.07
N ARG A 234 -13.46 -3.19 -16.69
CA ARG A 234 -13.18 -4.51 -16.10
C ARG A 234 -11.70 -4.73 -15.84
N LEU A 235 -10.81 -4.37 -16.77
CA LEU A 235 -9.37 -4.43 -16.55
C LEU A 235 -8.90 -3.52 -15.42
N PHE A 236 -9.47 -2.31 -15.29
CA PHE A 236 -9.20 -1.44 -14.14
C PHE A 236 -9.70 -2.05 -12.82
N SER A 237 -10.86 -2.73 -12.80
CA SER A 237 -11.34 -3.46 -11.61
C SER A 237 -10.37 -4.57 -11.20
N VAL A 238 -9.93 -5.41 -12.14
CA VAL A 238 -8.91 -6.44 -11.89
C VAL A 238 -7.61 -5.82 -11.38
N THR A 239 -7.16 -4.72 -12.00
CA THR A 239 -5.95 -3.99 -11.60
C THR A 239 -6.08 -3.43 -10.18
N ALA A 240 -7.24 -2.86 -9.82
CA ALA A 240 -7.51 -2.34 -8.49
C ALA A 240 -7.44 -3.45 -7.44
N GLN A 241 -8.05 -4.59 -7.71
CA GLN A 241 -8.08 -5.74 -6.81
C GLN A 241 -6.69 -6.36 -6.62
N LEU A 242 -5.90 -6.50 -7.68
CA LEU A 242 -4.52 -7.00 -7.59
C LEU A 242 -3.59 -6.01 -6.86
N ALA A 243 -3.76 -4.70 -7.09
CA ALA A 243 -3.01 -3.66 -6.38
C ALA A 243 -3.37 -3.65 -4.89
N GLU A 244 -4.65 -3.75 -4.55
CA GLU A 244 -5.12 -3.86 -3.16
C GLU A 244 -4.49 -5.09 -2.47
N LEU A 245 -4.56 -6.26 -3.12
CA LEU A 245 -3.99 -7.49 -2.58
C LEU A 245 -2.45 -7.39 -2.41
N ALA A 246 -1.75 -6.77 -3.37
CA ALA A 246 -0.31 -6.51 -3.23
C ALA A 246 -0.02 -5.57 -2.05
N GLY A 247 -0.88 -4.58 -1.80
CA GLY A 247 -0.84 -3.69 -0.65
C GLY A 247 -1.06 -4.45 0.67
N TRP A 248 -2.09 -5.28 0.73
CA TRP A 248 -2.42 -6.11 1.90
C TRP A 248 -1.29 -7.07 2.25
N MET A 249 -0.75 -7.79 1.26
CA MET A 249 0.38 -8.69 1.48
C MET A 249 1.63 -7.93 1.93
N SER A 250 1.88 -6.73 1.42
CA SER A 250 2.99 -5.87 1.85
C SER A 250 2.82 -5.39 3.29
N TYR A 251 1.59 -5.05 3.67
CA TYR A 251 1.22 -4.68 5.03
C TYR A 251 1.45 -5.85 6.00
N ASP A 252 1.09 -7.08 5.61
CA ASP A 252 1.22 -8.26 6.44
C ASP A 252 2.66 -8.71 6.70
N VAL A 253 3.57 -8.46 5.75
CA VAL A 253 5.02 -8.69 5.93
C VAL A 253 5.74 -7.47 6.51
N GLY A 254 5.03 -6.39 6.84
CA GLY A 254 5.58 -5.22 7.54
C GLY A 254 6.23 -4.15 6.65
N ILE A 255 6.09 -4.23 5.32
CA ILE A 255 6.65 -3.22 4.39
C ILE A 255 5.63 -2.07 4.21
N GLN A 256 5.50 -1.24 5.24
CA GLN A 256 4.45 -0.21 5.35
C GLN A 256 4.42 0.79 4.18
N PRO A 257 5.56 1.39 3.74
CA PRO A 257 5.55 2.34 2.63
C PRO A 257 5.05 1.73 1.32
N THR A 258 5.49 0.51 1.02
CA THR A 258 5.03 -0.24 -0.17
C THR A 258 3.55 -0.55 -0.09
N ALA A 259 3.05 -0.95 1.09
CA ALA A 259 1.63 -1.19 1.29
C ALA A 259 0.78 0.06 1.01
N GLN A 260 1.16 1.21 1.58
CA GLN A 260 0.43 2.45 1.36
C GLN A 260 0.43 2.85 -0.12
N LYS A 261 1.57 2.72 -0.80
CA LYS A 261 1.65 3.04 -2.24
C LYS A 261 0.72 2.16 -3.06
N TYR A 262 0.68 0.85 -2.79
CA TYR A 262 -0.23 -0.06 -3.47
C TYR A 262 -1.71 0.22 -3.19
N PHE A 263 -2.09 0.55 -1.95
CA PHE A 263 -3.46 0.95 -1.64
C PHE A 263 -3.87 2.23 -2.39
N VAL A 264 -2.99 3.23 -2.46
CA VAL A 264 -3.25 4.44 -3.25
C VAL A 264 -3.46 4.10 -4.72
N LEU A 265 -2.57 3.30 -5.30
CA LEU A 265 -2.70 2.85 -6.69
C LEU A 265 -3.99 2.06 -6.94
N ALA A 266 -4.40 1.22 -5.98
CA ALA A 266 -5.67 0.50 -6.02
C ALA A 266 -6.86 1.45 -6.03
N LEU A 267 -6.85 2.51 -5.20
CA LEU A 267 -7.93 3.50 -5.15
C LEU A 267 -8.04 4.28 -6.47
N HIS A 268 -6.91 4.62 -7.09
CA HIS A 268 -6.88 5.23 -8.42
C HIS A 268 -7.49 4.30 -9.48
N ALA A 269 -7.10 3.03 -9.51
CA ALA A 269 -7.66 2.05 -10.45
C ALA A 269 -9.15 1.79 -10.20
N ALA A 270 -9.60 1.73 -8.94
CA ALA A 270 -11.01 1.57 -8.58
C ALA A 270 -11.86 2.75 -9.08
N LYS A 271 -11.33 3.97 -9.01
CA LYS A 271 -11.98 5.16 -9.59
C LYS A 271 -12.15 5.04 -11.09
N GLU A 272 -11.10 4.64 -11.81
CA GLU A 272 -11.16 4.46 -13.27
C GLU A 272 -12.09 3.30 -13.68
N ALA A 273 -12.25 2.29 -12.82
CA ALA A 273 -13.24 1.23 -13.00
C ALA A 273 -14.69 1.68 -12.71
N GLY A 274 -14.88 2.84 -12.05
CA GLY A 274 -16.18 3.27 -11.53
C GLY A 274 -16.67 2.47 -10.31
N ASP A 275 -15.80 1.65 -9.71
CA ASP A 275 -16.13 0.75 -8.59
C ASP A 275 -15.95 1.47 -7.24
N ARG A 276 -16.96 2.27 -6.89
CA ARG A 276 -16.97 3.00 -5.62
C ARG A 276 -16.99 2.10 -4.38
N PRO A 277 -17.79 1.01 -4.33
CA PRO A 277 -17.78 0.09 -3.20
C PRO A 277 -16.39 -0.51 -2.94
N PHE A 278 -15.68 -0.93 -4.00
CA PHE A 278 -14.32 -1.43 -3.84
C PHE A 278 -13.34 -0.33 -3.39
N GLY A 279 -13.50 0.90 -3.87
CA GLY A 279 -12.72 2.04 -3.37
C GLY A 279 -12.91 2.30 -1.87
N SER A 280 -14.13 2.15 -1.34
CA SER A 280 -14.39 2.22 0.11
C SER A 280 -13.67 1.12 0.88
N TYR A 281 -13.58 -0.09 0.32
CA TYR A 281 -12.81 -1.18 0.90
C TYR A 281 -11.30 -0.87 0.94
N VAL A 282 -10.74 -0.32 -0.14
CA VAL A 282 -9.33 0.12 -0.16
C VAL A 282 -9.06 1.16 0.91
N LEU A 283 -9.93 2.16 1.07
CA LEU A 283 -9.81 3.18 2.11
C LEU A 283 -9.90 2.59 3.53
N SER A 284 -10.72 1.54 3.75
CA SER A 284 -10.78 0.86 5.04
C SER A 284 -9.47 0.13 5.38
N ASN A 285 -8.80 -0.45 4.37
CA ASN A 285 -7.47 -1.03 4.53
C ASN A 285 -6.40 0.02 4.84
N MET A 286 -6.48 1.20 4.21
CA MET A 286 -5.63 2.34 4.56
C MET A 286 -5.90 2.80 6.00
N ALA A 287 -7.15 2.92 6.41
CA ALA A 287 -7.50 3.30 7.79
C ALA A 287 -6.97 2.29 8.82
N ARG A 288 -7.08 0.99 8.53
CA ARG A 288 -6.49 -0.08 9.35
C ARG A 288 -4.97 0.05 9.47
N GLN A 289 -4.30 0.40 8.37
CA GLN A 289 -2.86 0.70 8.39
C GLN A 289 -2.57 1.90 9.30
N MET A 290 -3.36 2.98 9.21
CA MET A 290 -3.15 4.16 10.05
C MET A 290 -3.37 3.89 11.54
N ILE A 291 -4.37 3.07 11.91
CA ILE A 291 -4.53 2.58 13.30
C ILE A 291 -3.29 1.80 13.76
N HIS A 292 -2.77 0.90 12.93
CA HIS A 292 -1.57 0.13 13.26
C HIS A 292 -0.33 1.02 13.52
N LEU A 293 -0.27 2.17 12.84
CA LEU A 293 0.80 3.15 12.98
C LEU A 293 0.52 4.22 14.05
N ASN A 294 -0.50 4.02 14.91
CA ASN A 294 -0.94 4.94 15.94
C ASN A 294 -1.35 6.33 15.40
N ARG A 295 -2.04 6.35 14.27
CA ARG A 295 -2.57 7.57 13.63
C ARG A 295 -4.10 7.47 13.44
N PRO A 296 -4.86 7.45 14.55
CA PRO A 296 -6.29 7.18 14.50
C PRO A 296 -7.11 8.35 13.92
N ASP A 297 -6.60 9.59 13.95
CA ASP A 297 -7.25 10.74 13.29
C ASP A 297 -7.37 10.53 11.77
N ASP A 298 -6.28 10.11 11.12
CA ASP A 298 -6.30 9.84 9.67
C ASP A 298 -7.12 8.62 9.34
N ALA A 299 -7.12 7.62 10.22
CA ALA A 299 -7.97 6.46 10.06
C ALA A 299 -9.44 6.86 10.03
N LEU A 300 -9.86 7.74 10.96
CA LEU A 300 -11.23 8.24 11.01
C LEU A 300 -11.60 9.04 9.76
N GLU A 301 -10.72 9.94 9.31
CA GLU A 301 -10.93 10.70 8.06
C GLU A 301 -11.06 9.79 6.83
N LEU A 302 -10.20 8.77 6.70
CA LEU A 302 -10.28 7.78 5.62
C LEU A 302 -11.58 6.97 5.67
N ILE A 303 -12.09 6.65 6.86
CA ILE A 303 -13.36 5.92 7.00
C ILE A 303 -14.56 6.80 6.68
N HIS A 304 -14.59 8.06 7.11
CA HIS A 304 -15.64 8.98 6.70
C HIS A 304 -15.65 9.17 5.18
N LEU A 305 -14.47 9.29 4.56
CA LEU A 305 -14.33 9.34 3.12
C LEU A 305 -14.87 8.07 2.45
N ALA A 306 -14.56 6.89 2.99
CA ALA A 306 -15.04 5.60 2.50
C ALA A 306 -16.57 5.47 2.59
N GLN A 307 -17.17 5.82 3.72
CA GLN A 307 -18.62 5.78 3.93
C GLN A 307 -19.34 6.73 2.96
N TYR A 308 -18.83 7.96 2.82
CA TYR A 308 -19.41 8.94 1.91
C TYR A 308 -19.31 8.50 0.45
N GLY A 309 -18.15 8.02 0.01
CA GLY A 309 -17.94 7.62 -1.38
C GLY A 309 -18.63 6.30 -1.76
N GLY A 310 -18.85 5.41 -0.81
CA GLY A 310 -19.51 4.11 -1.05
C GLY A 310 -21.04 4.12 -0.96
N ARG A 311 -21.65 5.21 -0.49
CA ARG A 311 -23.08 5.25 -0.12
C ARG A 311 -24.07 4.82 -1.21
N ASP A 312 -23.72 5.01 -2.49
CA ASP A 312 -24.61 4.77 -3.63
C ASP A 312 -24.50 3.34 -4.19
N GLY A 313 -23.69 2.47 -3.60
CA GLY A 313 -23.56 1.07 -4.07
C GLY A 313 -22.92 0.07 -3.10
N ALA A 314 -22.53 0.50 -1.90
CA ALA A 314 -21.99 -0.41 -0.89
C ALA A 314 -23.12 -1.22 -0.26
N THR A 315 -22.90 -2.53 -0.22
CA THR A 315 -23.81 -3.50 0.40
C THR A 315 -23.91 -3.33 1.90
N ALA A 316 -24.94 -3.92 2.53
CA ALA A 316 -25.10 -3.90 3.98
C ALA A 316 -23.84 -4.43 4.69
N ARG A 317 -23.26 -5.53 4.19
CA ARG A 317 -21.99 -6.08 4.72
C ARG A 317 -20.81 -5.13 4.57
N THR A 318 -20.71 -4.43 3.43
CA THR A 318 -19.67 -3.42 3.21
C THR A 318 -19.83 -2.26 4.19
N GLN A 319 -21.05 -1.76 4.40
CA GLN A 319 -21.32 -0.67 5.34
C GLN A 319 -21.05 -1.08 6.80
N ALA A 320 -21.43 -2.30 7.19
CA ALA A 320 -21.13 -2.86 8.51
C ALA A 320 -19.61 -2.90 8.78
N MET A 321 -18.81 -3.32 7.79
CA MET A 321 -17.34 -3.27 7.87
C MET A 321 -16.81 -1.86 8.10
N LEU A 322 -17.36 -0.86 7.40
CA LEU A 322 -16.95 0.53 7.56
C LEU A 322 -17.29 1.06 8.96
N TYR A 323 -18.47 0.75 9.50
CA TYR A 323 -18.84 1.11 10.88
C TYR A 323 -17.96 0.41 11.93
N ALA A 324 -17.59 -0.85 11.72
CA ALA A 324 -16.69 -1.56 12.62
C ALA A 324 -15.29 -0.91 12.65
N MET A 325 -14.79 -0.43 11.50
CA MET A 325 -13.52 0.30 11.44
C MET A 325 -13.62 1.72 12.04
N GLU A 326 -14.76 2.42 11.86
CA GLU A 326 -15.06 3.69 12.53
C GLU A 326 -15.02 3.54 14.06
N ALA A 327 -15.66 2.47 14.58
CA ALA A 327 -15.63 2.15 16.00
C ALA A 327 -14.20 2.00 16.52
N ARG A 328 -13.35 1.30 15.75
CA ARG A 328 -11.96 1.08 16.12
C ARG A 328 -11.11 2.35 16.06
N ALA A 329 -11.38 3.26 15.12
CA ALA A 329 -10.75 4.58 15.08
C ALA A 329 -11.14 5.41 16.32
N HIS A 330 -12.44 5.50 16.64
CA HIS A 330 -12.93 6.17 17.84
C HIS A 330 -12.39 5.57 19.14
N ALA A 331 -12.24 4.25 19.20
CA ALA A 331 -11.63 3.57 20.34
C ALA A 331 -10.19 4.05 20.59
N ASN A 332 -9.38 4.13 19.53
CA ASN A 332 -7.99 4.58 19.62
C ASN A 332 -7.88 6.11 19.88
N LEU A 333 -8.92 6.89 19.59
CA LEU A 333 -9.05 8.31 19.98
C LEU A 333 -9.54 8.51 21.42
N GLY A 334 -9.90 7.45 22.15
CA GLY A 334 -10.47 7.56 23.49
C GLY A 334 -11.88 8.16 23.51
N GLN A 335 -12.66 7.90 22.46
CA GLN A 335 -14.02 8.43 22.25
C GLN A 335 -15.08 7.34 22.46
N PRO A 336 -15.40 6.97 23.73
CA PRO A 336 -16.21 5.79 24.01
C PRO A 336 -17.63 5.91 23.48
N LYS A 337 -18.27 7.08 23.57
CA LYS A 337 -19.67 7.25 23.10
C LYS A 337 -19.79 6.99 21.59
N GLN A 338 -18.85 7.53 20.82
CA GLN A 338 -18.79 7.36 19.37
C GLN A 338 -18.45 5.91 19.00
N CYS A 339 -17.49 5.30 19.71
CA CYS A 339 -17.15 3.88 19.54
C CYS A 339 -18.38 2.97 19.75
N HIS A 340 -19.13 3.12 20.85
CA HIS A 340 -20.31 2.28 21.10
C HIS A 340 -21.41 2.48 20.06
N ARG A 341 -21.62 3.73 19.61
CA ARG A 341 -22.57 4.03 18.53
C ARG A 341 -22.18 3.31 17.24
N ALA A 342 -20.91 3.40 16.84
CA ALA A 342 -20.42 2.75 15.63
C ALA A 342 -20.45 1.21 15.72
N VAL A 343 -20.11 0.62 16.88
CA VAL A 343 -20.27 -0.84 17.11
C VAL A 343 -21.72 -1.26 16.91
N ARG A 344 -22.67 -0.53 17.49
CA ARG A 344 -24.10 -0.84 17.35
C ARG A 344 -24.54 -0.77 15.88
N LEU A 345 -24.16 0.28 15.15
CA LEU A 345 -24.46 0.41 13.72
C LEU A 345 -23.85 -0.74 12.92
N ALA A 346 -22.60 -1.15 13.21
CA ALA A 346 -21.98 -2.28 12.54
C ALA A 346 -22.78 -3.58 12.73
N VAL A 347 -23.26 -3.86 13.96
CA VAL A 347 -24.05 -5.06 14.26
C VAL A 347 -25.43 -5.00 13.61
N GLU A 348 -26.14 -3.88 13.73
CA GLU A 348 -27.47 -3.69 13.14
C GLU A 348 -27.40 -3.83 11.61
N THR A 349 -26.48 -3.12 10.95
CA THR A 349 -26.33 -3.18 9.49
C THR A 349 -25.83 -4.55 9.00
N PHE A 350 -25.02 -5.26 9.77
CA PHE A 350 -24.62 -6.63 9.39
C PHE A 350 -25.81 -7.60 9.43
N ALA A 351 -26.72 -7.43 10.39
CA ALA A 351 -27.92 -8.26 10.50
C ALA A 351 -28.91 -8.05 9.35
N ASP A 352 -28.89 -6.86 8.72
CA ASP A 352 -29.68 -6.54 7.53
C ASP A 352 -29.12 -7.17 6.24
N ALA A 353 -27.91 -7.73 6.25
CA ALA A 353 -27.31 -8.34 5.07
C ALA A 353 -28.02 -9.65 4.71
N ASP A 354 -28.78 -9.65 3.60
CA ASP A 354 -29.45 -10.82 3.05
C ASP A 354 -28.78 -11.28 1.74
N PRO A 355 -28.01 -12.39 1.74
CA PRO A 355 -27.37 -12.93 0.55
C PRO A 355 -28.36 -13.34 -0.57
N ALA A 356 -29.64 -13.55 -0.26
CA ALA A 356 -30.66 -13.87 -1.25
C ALA A 356 -31.16 -12.63 -2.00
N GLN A 357 -31.00 -11.44 -1.41
CA GLN A 357 -31.49 -10.17 -1.96
C GLN A 357 -30.35 -9.29 -2.51
N GLU A 358 -29.14 -9.43 -1.96
CA GLU A 358 -27.98 -8.61 -2.32
C GLU A 358 -26.79 -9.49 -2.73
N ALA A 359 -26.42 -9.41 -4.01
CA ALA A 359 -25.29 -10.17 -4.54
C ALA A 359 -23.95 -9.61 -4.01
N GLU A 360 -23.30 -10.41 -3.19
CA GLU A 360 -21.99 -10.19 -2.56
C GLU A 360 -20.80 -10.11 -3.54
N PRO A 361 -20.05 -9.00 -3.73
CA PRO A 361 -18.74 -9.12 -4.36
C PRO A 361 -17.81 -10.06 -3.59
N ASP A 362 -16.96 -10.85 -4.25
CA ASP A 362 -16.10 -11.82 -3.57
C ASP A 362 -15.14 -11.17 -2.56
N TRP A 363 -14.75 -9.92 -2.81
CA TRP A 363 -13.80 -9.19 -2.00
C TRP A 363 -14.30 -8.84 -0.59
N ILE A 364 -15.62 -8.80 -0.35
CA ILE A 364 -16.18 -8.54 0.99
C ILE A 364 -16.40 -9.83 1.80
N SER A 365 -16.27 -11.01 1.18
CA SER A 365 -16.55 -12.31 1.83
C SER A 365 -15.72 -12.59 3.09
N PHE A 366 -14.57 -11.91 3.26
CA PHE A 366 -13.76 -12.03 4.47
C PHE A 366 -14.44 -11.43 5.71
N PHE A 367 -15.35 -10.47 5.54
CA PHE A 367 -16.04 -9.81 6.65
C PHE A 367 -17.23 -10.66 7.11
N SER A 368 -16.91 -11.77 7.79
CA SER A 368 -17.87 -12.70 8.36
C SER A 368 -18.35 -12.26 9.75
N GLU A 369 -19.27 -13.02 10.35
CA GLU A 369 -19.66 -12.84 11.76
C GLU A 369 -18.44 -12.93 12.70
N ALA A 370 -17.44 -13.75 12.38
CA ALA A 370 -16.20 -13.86 13.13
C ALA A 370 -15.40 -12.55 13.07
N GLU A 371 -15.29 -11.93 11.90
CA GLU A 371 -14.57 -10.67 11.69
C GLU A 371 -15.31 -9.48 12.34
N LEU A 372 -16.64 -9.43 12.25
CA LEU A 372 -17.45 -8.43 12.95
C LEU A 372 -17.21 -8.46 14.46
N ASN A 373 -17.31 -9.65 15.06
CA ASN A 373 -17.05 -9.85 16.48
C ASN A 373 -15.60 -9.48 16.84
N ALA A 374 -14.63 -9.85 16.01
CA ALA A 374 -13.23 -9.50 16.21
C ALA A 374 -13.00 -7.98 16.19
N GLU A 375 -13.55 -7.24 15.23
CA GLU A 375 -13.38 -5.79 15.15
C GLU A 375 -14.04 -5.06 16.33
N ASN A 376 -15.23 -5.49 16.73
CA ASN A 376 -15.92 -4.92 17.88
C ASN A 376 -15.16 -5.20 19.19
N ALA A 377 -14.67 -6.43 19.37
CA ALA A 377 -13.85 -6.78 20.51
C ALA A 377 -12.51 -6.03 20.53
N HIS A 378 -11.88 -5.85 19.36
CA HIS A 378 -10.68 -5.02 19.23
C HIS A 378 -10.96 -3.56 19.62
N SER A 379 -12.10 -3.02 19.26
CA SER A 379 -12.50 -1.65 19.63
C SER A 379 -12.61 -1.50 21.15
N TYR A 380 -13.28 -2.43 21.84
CA TYR A 380 -13.36 -2.41 23.30
C TYR A 380 -12.01 -2.64 24.00
N ARG A 381 -11.17 -3.53 23.46
CA ARG A 381 -9.80 -3.73 23.96
C ARG A 381 -8.95 -2.46 23.81
N ASP A 382 -9.03 -1.81 22.66
CA ASP A 382 -8.27 -0.59 22.38
C ASP A 382 -8.76 0.56 23.29
N LEU A 383 -10.07 0.69 23.52
CA LEU A 383 -10.63 1.60 24.55
C LEU A 383 -10.12 1.28 25.94
N ALA A 384 -10.02 0.00 26.32
CA ALA A 384 -9.48 -0.38 27.62
C ALA A 384 -8.06 0.15 27.78
N TYR A 385 -7.19 0.03 26.77
CA TYR A 385 -5.83 0.57 26.81
C TYR A 385 -5.79 2.09 26.92
N VAL A 386 -6.55 2.81 26.08
CA VAL A 386 -6.57 4.28 26.08
C VAL A 386 -7.13 4.82 27.39
N ALA A 387 -8.14 4.17 27.97
CA ALA A 387 -8.74 4.52 29.25
C ALA A 387 -7.99 3.97 30.47
N GLY A 388 -6.66 3.82 30.39
CA GLY A 388 -5.83 3.43 31.54
C GLY A 388 -6.02 1.98 32.00
N ARG A 389 -6.21 1.05 31.05
CA ARG A 389 -6.48 -0.39 31.29
C ARG A 389 -7.80 -0.64 32.03
N SER A 390 -8.85 0.05 31.59
CA SER A 390 -10.19 -0.07 32.17
C SER A 390 -10.70 -1.52 32.15
N HIS A 391 -11.00 -2.05 33.33
CA HIS A 391 -11.59 -3.39 33.48
C HIS A 391 -12.97 -3.49 32.82
N THR A 392 -13.77 -2.42 32.85
CA THR A 392 -15.10 -2.39 32.24
C THR A 392 -15.02 -2.64 30.73
N TYR A 393 -14.13 -1.95 30.02
CA TYR A 393 -13.97 -2.14 28.58
C TYR A 393 -13.29 -3.48 28.25
N ALA A 394 -12.38 -3.96 29.09
CA ALA A 394 -11.80 -5.30 28.93
C ALA A 394 -12.88 -6.39 29.07
N SER A 395 -13.84 -6.23 29.99
CA SER A 395 -14.96 -7.15 30.14
C SER A 395 -15.94 -7.09 28.97
N LEU A 396 -16.21 -5.89 28.40
CA LEU A 396 -17.00 -5.75 27.17
C LEU A 396 -16.32 -6.39 25.94
N ALA A 397 -14.99 -6.46 25.93
CA ALA A 397 -14.25 -7.10 24.84
C ALA A 397 -14.26 -8.63 24.90
N LEU A 398 -14.54 -9.24 26.05
CA LEU A 398 -14.32 -10.67 26.28
C LEU A 398 -15.23 -11.56 25.41
N GLU A 399 -16.54 -11.44 25.60
CA GLU A 399 -17.53 -12.27 24.89
C GLU A 399 -17.38 -12.17 23.36
N PRO A 400 -17.32 -10.98 22.73
CA PRO A 400 -17.17 -10.91 21.28
C PRO A 400 -15.81 -11.46 20.83
N MET A 401 -14.75 -11.33 21.63
CA MET A 401 -13.45 -11.93 21.28
C MET A 401 -13.49 -13.47 21.36
N GLU A 402 -14.15 -14.03 22.37
CA GLU A 402 -14.33 -15.48 22.50
C GLU A 402 -15.17 -16.04 21.36
N THR A 403 -16.26 -15.35 20.99
CA THR A 403 -17.08 -15.68 19.82
C THR A 403 -16.26 -15.63 18.53
N ALA A 404 -15.47 -14.58 18.31
CA ALA A 404 -14.58 -14.48 17.15
C ALA A 404 -13.57 -15.65 17.08
N VAL A 405 -12.85 -15.93 18.18
CA VAL A 405 -11.88 -17.04 18.24
C VAL A 405 -12.55 -18.38 17.98
N ARG A 406 -13.74 -18.62 18.55
CA ARG A 406 -14.51 -19.85 18.32
C ARG A 406 -14.90 -20.00 16.86
N LEU A 407 -15.45 -18.97 16.23
CA LEU A 407 -15.89 -19.02 14.84
C LEU A 407 -14.71 -19.21 13.87
N PHE A 408 -13.63 -18.45 14.03
CA PHE A 408 -12.41 -18.65 13.24
C PHE A 408 -11.81 -20.05 13.41
N GLY A 409 -11.85 -20.60 14.63
CA GLY A 409 -11.43 -21.97 14.91
C GLY A 409 -12.27 -23.00 14.13
N GLN A 410 -13.60 -22.82 14.09
CA GLN A 410 -14.51 -23.68 13.32
C GLN A 410 -14.25 -23.59 11.81
N GLU A 411 -14.03 -22.38 11.29
CA GLU A 411 -13.71 -22.15 9.87
C GLU A 411 -12.39 -22.80 9.47
N CYS A 412 -11.36 -22.70 10.31
CA CYS A 412 -10.07 -23.37 10.12
C CYS A 412 -10.20 -24.89 9.96
N VAL A 413 -11.12 -25.53 10.70
CA VAL A 413 -11.35 -26.97 10.60
C VAL A 413 -12.21 -27.33 9.38
N ARG A 414 -13.28 -26.57 9.11
CA ARG A 414 -14.25 -26.91 8.05
C ARG A 414 -13.64 -26.87 6.64
N VAL A 415 -12.81 -25.86 6.36
CA VAL A 415 -12.31 -25.59 5.00
C VAL A 415 -10.99 -26.31 4.72
N GLY A 416 -10.36 -26.94 5.72
CA GLY A 416 -9.01 -27.52 5.63
C GLY A 416 -7.87 -26.49 5.44
N HIS A 417 -8.24 -25.29 4.98
CA HIS A 417 -7.40 -24.12 4.73
C HIS A 417 -8.14 -22.84 5.19
N GLY A 418 -8.74 -22.81 6.38
CA GLY A 418 -9.46 -21.61 6.83
C GLY A 418 -8.55 -20.41 7.13
N PRO A 419 -9.09 -19.29 7.63
CA PRO A 419 -8.37 -18.02 7.80
C PRO A 419 -7.39 -18.05 8.99
N HIS A 420 -6.35 -18.89 8.90
CA HIS A 420 -5.39 -19.15 9.96
C HIS A 420 -4.67 -17.87 10.44
N ARG A 421 -4.44 -16.90 9.55
CA ARG A 421 -3.87 -15.59 9.90
C ARG A 421 -4.80 -14.82 10.84
N SER A 422 -6.08 -14.68 10.49
CA SER A 422 -7.08 -14.02 11.34
C SER A 422 -7.27 -14.78 12.65
N PHE A 423 -7.31 -16.11 12.61
CA PHE A 423 -7.40 -16.94 13.80
C PHE A 423 -6.24 -16.67 14.79
N ALA A 424 -5.00 -16.67 14.30
CA ALA A 424 -3.82 -16.36 15.13
C ALA A 424 -3.87 -14.94 15.71
N LEU A 425 -4.25 -13.93 14.91
CA LEU A 425 -4.37 -12.55 15.38
C LEU A 425 -5.43 -12.40 16.49
N ASN A 426 -6.55 -13.11 16.37
CA ASN A 426 -7.64 -13.06 17.33
C ASN A 426 -7.36 -13.89 18.58
N LEU A 427 -6.58 -14.98 18.50
CA LEU A 427 -6.02 -15.65 19.68
C LEU A 427 -5.11 -14.70 20.49
N VAL A 428 -4.26 -13.91 19.82
CA VAL A 428 -3.47 -12.87 20.50
C VAL A 428 -4.37 -11.75 21.02
N GLY A 429 -5.43 -11.41 20.29
CA GLY A 429 -6.47 -10.49 20.75
C GLY A 429 -7.08 -10.92 22.09
N LEU A 430 -7.51 -12.18 22.19
CA LEU A 430 -8.06 -12.78 23.41
C LEU A 430 -7.03 -12.86 24.53
N ALA A 431 -5.80 -13.26 24.24
CA ALA A 431 -4.71 -13.24 25.21
C ALA A 431 -4.52 -11.85 25.83
N THR A 432 -4.62 -10.82 25.00
CA THR A 432 -4.48 -9.42 25.41
C THR A 432 -5.67 -8.96 26.27
N VAL A 433 -6.88 -9.45 26.00
CA VAL A 433 -8.05 -9.21 26.86
C VAL A 433 -7.87 -9.87 28.23
N HIS A 434 -7.43 -11.14 28.28
CA HIS A 434 -7.10 -11.81 29.55
C HIS A 434 -6.01 -11.06 30.33
N LEU A 435 -4.97 -10.55 29.64
CA LEU A 435 -3.93 -9.74 30.27
C LEU A 435 -4.50 -8.46 30.91
N LEU A 436 -5.38 -7.73 30.21
CA LEU A 436 -6.07 -6.55 30.74
C LEU A 436 -6.97 -6.89 31.95
N ARG A 437 -7.52 -8.10 31.98
CA ARG A 437 -8.33 -8.62 33.10
C ARG A 437 -7.50 -9.23 34.23
N ARG A 438 -6.16 -9.19 34.13
CA ARG A 438 -5.20 -9.79 35.08
C ARG A 438 -5.36 -11.31 35.24
N GLU A 439 -5.59 -12.01 34.13
CA GLU A 439 -5.70 -13.46 34.04
C GLU A 439 -4.46 -14.02 33.29
N PRO A 440 -3.28 -14.07 33.93
CA PRO A 440 -2.03 -14.39 33.24
C PRO A 440 -2.00 -15.82 32.67
N ASP A 441 -2.59 -16.80 33.35
CA ASP A 441 -2.61 -18.20 32.89
C ASP A 441 -3.41 -18.35 31.60
N ALA A 442 -4.58 -17.69 31.53
CA ALA A 442 -5.41 -17.65 30.33
C ALA A 442 -4.70 -16.88 29.19
N CYS A 443 -4.02 -15.77 29.50
CA CYS A 443 -3.18 -15.05 28.54
C CYS A 443 -2.07 -15.96 27.97
N ALA A 444 -1.37 -16.72 28.83
CA ALA A 444 -0.30 -17.63 28.44
C ALA A 444 -0.84 -18.73 27.51
N ALA A 445 -1.96 -19.36 27.88
CA ALA A 445 -2.58 -20.44 27.11
C ALA A 445 -2.97 -19.97 25.69
N ARG A 446 -3.63 -18.81 25.57
CA ARG A 446 -4.04 -18.27 24.26
C ARG A 446 -2.85 -17.81 23.42
N THR A 447 -1.81 -17.25 24.05
CA THR A 447 -0.58 -16.89 23.35
C THR A 447 0.15 -18.14 22.84
N GLY A 448 0.20 -19.22 23.62
CA GLY A 448 0.74 -20.51 23.18
C GLY A 448 0.02 -21.07 21.96
N GLN A 449 -1.32 -21.08 21.97
CA GLN A 449 -2.13 -21.47 20.81
C GLN A 449 -1.81 -20.60 19.58
N ALA A 450 -1.67 -19.28 19.76
CA ALA A 450 -1.31 -18.39 18.66
C ALA A 450 0.07 -18.70 18.07
N ILE A 451 1.06 -19.07 18.89
CA ILE A 451 2.40 -19.48 18.43
C ILE A 451 2.30 -20.75 17.58
N ASP A 452 1.53 -21.74 18.02
CA ASP A 452 1.39 -23.00 17.27
C ASP A 452 0.77 -22.80 15.88
N VAL A 453 -0.19 -21.87 15.75
CA VAL A 453 -0.72 -21.46 14.45
C VAL A 453 0.34 -20.66 13.67
N ALA A 454 1.03 -19.72 14.32
CA ALA A 454 2.00 -18.83 13.68
C ALA A 454 3.20 -19.55 13.05
N LYS A 455 3.62 -20.71 13.58
CA LYS A 455 4.68 -21.56 13.00
C LYS A 455 4.44 -21.94 11.53
N ARG A 456 3.18 -21.96 11.09
CA ARG A 456 2.78 -22.31 9.73
C ARG A 456 2.51 -21.09 8.84
N LEU A 457 2.61 -19.88 9.40
CA LEU A 457 2.28 -18.63 8.74
C LEU A 457 3.53 -17.82 8.40
N ARG A 458 3.40 -16.91 7.42
CA ARG A 458 4.43 -15.90 7.10
C ARG A 458 3.88 -14.49 7.29
N SER A 459 3.56 -14.16 8.54
CA SER A 459 3.01 -12.85 8.89
C SER A 459 3.86 -12.19 9.98
N GLU A 460 4.55 -11.11 9.63
CA GLU A 460 5.32 -10.33 10.61
C GLU A 460 4.37 -9.59 11.57
N ARG A 461 3.15 -9.27 11.13
CA ARG A 461 2.09 -8.72 11.98
C ARG A 461 1.69 -9.67 13.11
N VAL A 462 1.51 -10.96 12.80
CA VAL A 462 1.23 -11.99 13.82
C VAL A 462 2.42 -12.10 14.78
N ASN A 463 3.63 -12.27 14.26
CA ASN A 463 4.84 -12.42 15.07
C ASN A 463 5.06 -11.22 16.01
N THR A 464 4.93 -10.00 15.48
CA THR A 464 5.08 -8.76 16.25
C THR A 464 4.05 -8.67 17.38
N ARG A 465 2.78 -9.01 17.10
CA ARG A 465 1.72 -9.02 18.12
C ARG A 465 1.99 -10.06 19.21
N ILE A 466 2.38 -11.28 18.86
CA ILE A 466 2.74 -12.31 19.85
C ILE A 466 3.89 -11.80 20.74
N ARG A 467 4.97 -11.28 20.14
CA ARG A 467 6.12 -10.74 20.91
C ARG A 467 5.72 -9.59 21.83
N LYS A 468 4.85 -8.68 21.36
CA LYS A 468 4.35 -7.55 22.16
C LYS A 468 3.49 -8.02 23.34
N THR A 469 2.62 -8.99 23.13
CA THR A 469 1.77 -9.56 24.20
C THR A 469 2.61 -10.34 25.21
N ALA A 470 3.52 -11.21 24.77
CA ALA A 470 4.41 -11.97 25.64
C ALA A 470 5.33 -11.05 26.47
N SER A 471 5.93 -10.03 25.85
CA SER A 471 6.77 -9.06 26.58
C SER A 471 5.97 -8.22 27.58
N SER A 472 4.72 -7.87 27.27
CA SER A 472 3.84 -7.16 28.21
C SER A 472 3.46 -8.05 29.39
N ALA A 473 3.08 -9.31 29.13
CA ALA A 473 2.77 -10.26 30.19
C ALA A 473 3.99 -10.54 31.09
N ARG A 474 5.18 -10.71 30.51
CA ARG A 474 6.43 -10.92 31.26
C ARG A 474 6.80 -9.75 32.17
N ARG A 475 6.54 -8.51 31.74
CA ARG A 475 6.79 -7.31 32.57
C ARG A 475 5.87 -7.23 33.79
N GLU A 476 4.65 -7.76 33.69
CA GLU A 476 3.62 -7.60 34.71
C GLU A 476 3.50 -8.83 35.63
N PHE A 477 3.80 -10.01 35.12
CA PHE A 477 3.57 -11.30 35.76
C PHE A 477 4.80 -12.21 35.63
N ALA A 478 5.99 -11.66 35.92
CA ALA A 478 7.26 -12.40 35.79
C ALA A 478 7.32 -13.67 36.65
N ASP A 479 6.64 -13.67 37.80
CA ASP A 479 6.64 -14.78 38.75
C ASP A 479 5.64 -15.89 38.40
N VAL A 480 4.80 -15.70 37.39
CA VAL A 480 3.85 -16.73 36.92
C VAL A 480 4.59 -17.71 36.02
N ALA A 481 4.56 -19.00 36.38
CA ALA A 481 5.32 -20.06 35.75
C ALA A 481 5.01 -20.20 34.24
N GLU A 482 3.74 -20.10 33.88
CA GLU A 482 3.24 -20.19 32.51
C GLU A 482 3.78 -19.04 31.64
N ILE A 483 3.88 -17.82 32.21
CA ILE A 483 4.43 -16.65 31.54
C ILE A 483 5.96 -16.76 31.39
N ALA A 484 6.64 -17.28 32.40
CA ALA A 484 8.08 -17.58 32.32
C ALA A 484 8.37 -18.60 31.21
N ALA A 485 7.65 -19.73 31.20
CA ALA A 485 7.80 -20.77 30.19
C ALA A 485 7.48 -20.26 28.77
N LEU A 486 6.45 -19.42 28.62
CA LEU A 486 6.12 -18.78 27.34
C LEU A 486 7.27 -17.88 26.84
N ALA A 487 7.87 -17.08 27.72
CA ALA A 487 8.95 -16.16 27.37
C ALA A 487 10.24 -16.91 26.95
N GLU A 488 10.54 -18.05 27.59
CA GLU A 488 11.70 -18.88 27.25
C GLU A 488 11.57 -19.58 25.89
N ARG A 489 10.36 -20.00 25.52
CA ARG A 489 10.09 -20.69 24.24
C ARG A 489 10.09 -19.76 23.03
N LEU A 490 9.70 -18.50 23.24
CA LEU A 490 9.41 -17.56 22.16
C LEU A 490 10.56 -17.34 21.14
N PRO A 491 11.84 -17.21 21.55
CA PRO A 491 12.94 -17.02 20.61
C PRO A 491 13.20 -18.23 19.70
N GLY A 492 12.86 -19.44 20.15
CA GLY A 492 13.08 -20.68 19.39
C GLY A 492 11.92 -21.05 18.46
N GLU A 493 10.71 -20.54 18.72
CA GLU A 493 9.50 -20.94 18.00
C GLU A 493 9.02 -19.94 16.95
N LEU A 494 9.44 -18.68 17.03
CA LEU A 494 9.16 -17.66 16.02
C LEU A 494 10.45 -17.29 15.29
N PRO A 495 10.41 -17.05 13.97
CA PRO A 495 11.55 -16.51 13.26
C PRO A 495 12.01 -15.19 13.91
N ALA A 496 13.29 -14.85 13.83
CA ALA A 496 13.76 -13.54 14.30
C ALA A 496 12.99 -12.42 13.57
N ALA A 497 12.78 -11.28 14.23
CA ALA A 497 12.11 -10.14 13.60
C ALA A 497 12.88 -9.77 12.33
N GLU A 498 12.22 -9.77 11.16
CA GLU A 498 12.91 -9.50 9.89
C GLU A 498 13.55 -8.10 9.87
N ALA A 499 13.05 -7.17 10.70
CA ALA A 499 13.66 -5.85 10.94
C ALA A 499 15.08 -5.93 11.55
N ALA A 500 15.43 -7.00 12.27
CA ALA A 500 16.76 -7.23 12.81
C ALA A 500 17.74 -7.83 11.77
N ILE A 501 17.26 -8.28 10.62
CA ILE A 501 18.06 -8.88 9.53
C ILE A 501 18.40 -7.83 8.44
N ALA A 502 17.89 -6.61 8.60
CA ALA A 502 18.10 -5.48 7.68
C ALA A 502 19.13 -4.43 8.19
N VAL A 503 19.84 -4.75 9.28
CA VAL A 503 21.07 -4.07 9.73
C VAL A 503 22.24 -4.94 9.32
#